data_AF-A0A087R5L0-F1
#
_entry.id   AF-A0A087R5L0-F1
#
_cell.length_a   1.000
_cell.length_b   1.000
_cell.length_c   1.000
_cell.angle_alpha   90.00
_cell.angle_beta   90.00
_cell.angle_gamma   90.00
#
_symmetry.space_group_name_H-M   'P 1'
#
loop_
_entity.id
_entity.type
_entity.pdbx_description
1 polymer ?
#
loop_
_entity_poly.entity_id
_entity_poly.type
_entity_poly.pdbx_seq_one_letter_code
_entity_poly.pdbx_strand_id
1 'polypeptide(L)'
;EEVKEKIQSYNSSVTDKLKMTLNANGIYTGFIKVQMELCRPITVQSSQSQGRCAHSNNETAFYLPDGCMNTLHISSTNTVREVIEALLKKFFVADNPAKFALYKRCHKEDQVYTCKLSDREHPLYLRLVAGPRTEMLSFVLREHETGEVMWEAFSIPELQNFLRILDKEENEQLQILKKRYAAYRDKLEEAL
;
A
#
# COMPACT_ATOMS: atom_id res chain seq x y z
N GLU A 1 15.20 -29.48 -5.97
CA GLU A 1 16.02 -29.10 -7.16
C GLU A 1 15.46 -27.93 -7.94
N GLU A 2 14.15 -27.87 -8.20
CA GLU A 2 13.51 -26.84 -9.05
C GLU A 2 13.89 -25.38 -8.70
N VAL A 3 13.91 -25.01 -7.41
CA VAL A 3 14.27 -23.64 -6.99
C VAL A 3 15.73 -23.29 -7.34
N LYS A 4 16.64 -24.26 -7.20
CA LYS A 4 18.06 -24.06 -7.52
C LYS A 4 18.26 -23.80 -9.02
N GLU A 5 17.56 -24.56 -9.86
CA GLU A 5 17.58 -24.38 -11.31
C GLU A 5 16.96 -23.04 -11.73
N LYS A 6 15.82 -22.67 -11.14
CA LYS A 6 15.21 -21.33 -11.37
C LYS A 6 16.16 -20.21 -10.99
N ILE A 7 16.87 -20.32 -9.86
CA ILE A 7 17.86 -19.32 -9.44
C ILE A 7 19.04 -19.26 -10.41
N GLN A 8 19.53 -20.39 -10.90
CA GLN A 8 20.60 -20.42 -11.91
C GLN A 8 20.16 -19.75 -13.21
N SER A 9 18.97 -20.09 -13.73
CA SER A 9 18.38 -19.48 -14.92
C SER A 9 18.12 -17.98 -14.76
N TYR A 10 17.65 -17.57 -13.58
CA TYR A 10 17.50 -16.17 -13.21
C TYR A 10 18.86 -15.46 -13.28
N ASN A 11 19.86 -15.99 -12.56
CA ASN A 11 21.19 -15.38 -12.44
C ASN A 11 21.98 -15.34 -13.74
N SER A 12 21.74 -16.26 -14.69
CA SER A 12 22.34 -16.21 -16.02
C SER A 12 21.75 -15.09 -16.89
N SER A 13 20.51 -14.71 -16.61
CA SER A 13 19.77 -13.68 -17.35
C SER A 13 19.86 -12.29 -16.70
N VAL A 14 20.42 -12.19 -15.49
CA VAL A 14 20.65 -10.93 -14.78
C VAL A 14 21.83 -10.20 -15.42
N THR A 15 21.59 -8.99 -15.92
CA THR A 15 22.61 -8.08 -16.45
C THR A 15 23.30 -7.26 -15.37
N ASP A 16 22.63 -7.07 -14.22
CA ASP A 16 23.10 -6.24 -13.11
C ASP A 16 23.87 -7.06 -12.06
N LYS A 17 24.34 -6.43 -10.97
CA LYS A 17 24.92 -7.15 -9.82
C LYS A 17 23.85 -7.75 -8.87
N LEU A 18 22.57 -7.67 -9.24
CA LEU A 18 21.41 -8.01 -8.39
C LEU A 18 20.99 -9.48 -8.55
N LYS A 19 21.90 -10.39 -8.19
CA LYS A 19 21.68 -11.84 -8.27
C LYS A 19 20.95 -12.39 -7.05
N MET A 20 20.38 -13.59 -7.19
CA MET A 20 19.82 -14.36 -6.08
C MET A 20 20.82 -15.38 -5.57
N THR A 21 20.83 -15.61 -4.26
CA THR A 21 21.74 -16.54 -3.59
C THR A 21 20.93 -17.56 -2.81
N LEU A 22 21.16 -18.85 -3.06
CA LEU A 22 20.56 -19.94 -2.31
C LEU A 22 21.46 -20.32 -1.13
N ASN A 23 20.92 -20.28 0.09
CA ASN A 23 21.64 -20.67 1.29
C ASN A 23 21.49 -22.17 1.58
N ALA A 24 22.37 -22.71 2.42
CA ALA A 24 22.39 -24.13 2.79
C ALA A 24 21.10 -24.60 3.51
N ASN A 25 20.37 -23.68 4.15
CA ASN A 25 19.10 -23.94 4.81
C ASN A 25 17.89 -23.98 3.85
N GLY A 26 18.11 -23.85 2.54
CA GLY A 26 17.06 -23.83 1.51
C GLY A 26 16.37 -22.47 1.32
N ILE A 27 16.67 -21.47 2.15
CA ILE A 27 16.20 -20.10 1.99
C ILE A 27 17.09 -19.40 0.97
N TYR A 28 16.49 -18.73 -0.01
CA TYR A 28 17.23 -17.90 -0.94
C TYR A 28 17.00 -16.42 -0.65
N THR A 29 17.99 -15.59 -0.95
CA THR A 29 17.91 -14.14 -0.85
C THR A 29 18.14 -13.50 -2.20
N GLY A 30 17.70 -12.26 -2.36
CA GLY A 30 17.88 -11.53 -3.59
C GLY A 30 17.31 -10.12 -3.48
N PHE A 31 17.19 -9.47 -4.63
CA PHE A 31 16.81 -8.07 -4.69
C PHE A 31 15.46 -7.89 -5.37
N ILE A 32 14.65 -6.98 -4.84
CA ILE A 32 13.47 -6.45 -5.53
C ILE A 32 13.58 -4.94 -5.63
N LYS A 33 13.07 -4.38 -6.73
CA LYS A 33 12.92 -2.95 -6.94
C LYS A 33 11.44 -2.60 -6.76
N VAL A 34 11.14 -1.69 -5.84
CA VAL A 34 9.79 -1.22 -5.54
C VAL A 34 9.71 0.27 -5.83
N GLN A 35 8.82 0.65 -6.73
CA GLN A 35 8.52 2.05 -6.98
C GLN A 35 7.56 2.56 -5.91
N MET A 36 7.88 3.67 -5.29
CA MET A 36 7.05 4.35 -4.30
C MET A 36 6.18 5.38 -5.03
N GLU A 37 4.86 5.18 -5.02
CA GLU A 37 3.87 6.15 -5.51
C GLU A 37 2.99 6.55 -4.31
N LEU A 38 3.51 7.46 -3.47
CA LEU A 38 2.85 7.95 -2.26
C LEU A 38 2.53 9.44 -2.43
N CYS A 39 1.31 9.87 -2.11
CA CYS A 39 0.89 11.27 -2.26
C CYS A 39 1.05 12.09 -0.98
N ARG A 40 1.88 11.64 -0.02
CA ARG A 40 1.87 12.13 1.36
C ARG A 40 3.10 12.93 1.75
N PRO A 41 2.92 13.89 2.68
CA PRO A 41 4.03 14.54 3.33
C PRO A 41 4.78 13.55 4.24
N ILE A 42 6.07 13.41 4.00
CA ILE A 42 7.02 12.78 4.92
C ILE A 42 7.26 13.74 6.08
N THR A 43 7.11 13.24 7.30
CA THR A 43 7.68 13.86 8.50
C THR A 43 9.16 13.53 8.56
N VAL A 44 9.99 14.39 7.98
CA VAL A 44 11.45 14.30 8.16
C VAL A 44 11.78 14.87 9.53
N GLN A 45 11.99 14.01 10.54
CA GLN A 45 12.66 14.47 11.75
C GLN A 45 14.11 14.80 11.38
N SER A 46 14.43 16.10 11.38
CA SER A 46 15.79 16.57 11.22
C SER A 46 16.67 15.90 12.27
N SER A 47 17.73 15.23 11.83
CA SER A 47 18.77 14.73 12.70
C SER A 47 19.26 15.86 13.58
N GLN A 48 19.13 15.70 14.90
CA GLN A 48 19.53 16.68 15.90
C GLN A 48 20.99 17.11 15.71
N SER A 49 21.20 18.31 15.18
CA SER A 49 22.40 19.10 15.43
C SER A 49 22.05 20.17 16.47
N GLN A 50 22.74 20.11 17.60
CA GLN A 50 22.60 20.96 18.78
C GLN A 50 22.45 22.46 18.42
N GLY A 51 21.40 23.10 18.92
CA GLY A 51 21.22 24.54 18.82
C GLY A 51 19.86 24.98 19.34
N ARG A 52 19.84 25.76 20.43
CA ARG A 52 18.65 26.35 21.05
C ARG A 52 17.86 27.17 20.02
N CYS A 53 16.51 27.11 20.09
CA CYS A 53 15.58 28.25 20.08
C CYS A 53 14.16 27.85 19.64
N ALA A 54 13.19 28.29 20.46
CA ALA A 54 11.81 28.71 20.14
C ALA A 54 10.80 27.72 19.50
N HIS A 55 9.65 27.63 20.18
CA HIS A 55 8.36 27.20 19.66
C HIS A 55 8.09 27.75 18.25
N SER A 56 7.87 26.85 17.29
CA SER A 56 7.11 27.12 16.07
C SER A 56 6.48 25.83 15.59
N ASN A 57 5.15 25.76 15.66
CA ASN A 57 4.32 24.73 15.03
C ASN A 57 4.34 24.92 13.50
N ASN A 58 5.49 24.65 12.89
CA ASN A 58 5.62 24.59 11.43
C ASN A 58 6.02 23.17 11.04
N GLU A 59 5.06 22.25 11.08
CA GLU A 59 5.14 20.95 10.38
C GLU A 59 5.17 21.22 8.87
N THR A 60 6.37 21.45 8.33
CA THR A 60 6.58 21.54 6.89
C THR A 60 6.44 20.14 6.29
N ALA A 61 5.26 19.89 5.73
CA ALA A 61 4.93 18.73 4.93
C ALA A 61 5.89 18.60 3.71
N PHE A 62 6.90 17.74 3.79
CA PHE A 62 7.79 17.45 2.66
C PHE A 62 7.27 16.25 1.87
N TYR A 63 6.74 16.45 0.68
CA TYR A 63 6.27 15.34 -0.16
C TYR A 63 7.44 14.46 -0.63
N LEU A 64 7.30 13.13 -0.56
CA LEU A 64 8.22 12.23 -1.23
C LEU A 64 8.12 12.50 -2.74
N PRO A 65 9.24 12.70 -3.46
CA PRO A 65 9.18 12.85 -4.91
C PRO A 65 8.50 11.62 -5.51
N ASP A 66 7.49 11.87 -6.35
CA ASP A 66 6.72 10.82 -7.00
C ASP A 66 7.65 9.87 -7.78
N GLY A 67 7.43 8.56 -7.60
CA GLY A 67 8.12 7.53 -8.36
C GLY A 67 9.53 7.19 -7.87
N CYS A 68 9.87 7.45 -6.60
CA CYS A 68 11.18 7.05 -6.09
C CYS A 68 11.33 5.51 -6.08
N MET A 69 12.43 5.00 -6.65
CA MET A 69 12.68 3.57 -6.78
C MET A 69 13.53 3.09 -5.59
N ASN A 70 13.02 2.16 -4.81
CA ASN A 70 13.75 1.57 -3.69
C ASN A 70 14.16 0.12 -4.01
N THR A 71 15.44 -0.18 -3.87
CA THR A 71 15.97 -1.54 -4.01
C THR A 71 16.15 -2.15 -2.63
N LEU A 72 15.47 -3.27 -2.39
CA LEU A 72 15.52 -4.01 -1.12
C LEU A 72 16.24 -5.34 -1.34
N HIS A 73 17.07 -5.72 -0.38
CA HIS A 73 17.59 -7.09 -0.27
C HIS A 73 16.71 -7.86 0.71
N ILE A 74 16.05 -8.91 0.24
CA ILE A 74 15.07 -9.69 1.01
C ILE A 74 15.32 -11.18 0.84
N SER A 75 14.70 -11.98 1.70
CA SER A 75 14.70 -13.44 1.66
C SER A 75 13.40 -14.00 1.07
N SER A 76 13.42 -15.28 0.72
CA SER A 76 12.26 -16.00 0.17
C SER A 76 11.10 -16.15 1.15
N THR A 77 11.36 -15.98 2.46
CA THR A 77 10.34 -16.05 3.51
C THR A 77 9.68 -14.69 3.77
N ASN A 78 10.26 -13.58 3.27
CA ASN A 78 9.68 -12.27 3.51
C ASN A 78 8.31 -12.14 2.84
N THR A 79 7.34 -11.66 3.60
CA THR A 79 5.97 -11.46 3.12
C THR A 79 5.78 -10.06 2.55
N VAL A 80 4.71 -9.86 1.77
CA VAL A 80 4.32 -8.53 1.28
C VAL A 80 4.15 -7.55 2.44
N ARG A 81 3.52 -7.98 3.54
CA ARG A 81 3.33 -7.14 4.73
C ARG A 81 4.65 -6.65 5.32
N GLU A 82 5.61 -7.55 5.51
CA GLU A 82 6.94 -7.18 6.03
C GLU A 82 7.68 -6.22 5.09
N VAL A 83 7.54 -6.41 3.78
CA VAL A 83 8.12 -5.51 2.77
C VAL A 83 7.49 -4.12 2.85
N ILE A 84 6.17 -4.03 3.02
CA ILE A 84 5.46 -2.76 3.21
C ILE A 84 5.96 -2.08 4.49
N GLU A 85 5.95 -2.77 5.63
CA GLU A 85 6.40 -2.24 6.92
C GLU A 85 7.86 -1.75 6.86
N ALA A 86 8.76 -2.52 6.23
CA ALA A 86 10.16 -2.15 6.06
C ALA A 86 10.34 -0.90 5.17
N LEU A 87 9.56 -0.77 4.10
CA LEU A 87 9.58 0.41 3.23
C LEU A 87 9.08 1.65 3.96
N LEU A 88 7.95 1.56 4.64
CA LEU A 88 7.37 2.68 5.38
C LEU A 88 8.32 3.16 6.49
N LYS A 89 8.91 2.22 7.24
CA LYS A 89 9.92 2.55 8.25
C LYS A 89 11.14 3.23 7.66
N LYS A 90 11.63 2.76 6.50
CA LYS A 90 12.80 3.34 5.81
C LYS A 90 12.54 4.75 5.31
N PHE A 91 11.30 5.07 4.93
CA PHE A 91 10.90 6.41 4.50
C PHE A 91 10.25 7.25 5.61
N PHE A 92 10.33 6.81 6.87
CA PHE A 92 9.76 7.51 8.03
C PHE A 92 8.27 7.83 7.89
N VAL A 93 7.52 6.97 7.22
CA VAL A 93 6.06 7.09 7.12
C VAL A 93 5.45 6.55 8.42
N ALA A 94 4.82 7.43 9.19
CA ALA A 94 4.21 7.10 10.49
C ALA A 94 2.80 6.51 10.39
N ASP A 95 2.24 6.43 9.19
CA ASP A 95 0.90 5.87 8.95
C ASP A 95 0.83 4.36 9.18
N ASN A 96 -0.40 3.89 9.39
CA ASN A 96 -0.68 2.46 9.53
C ASN A 96 -0.33 1.71 8.22
N PRO A 97 0.50 0.64 8.26
CA PRO A 97 0.85 -0.15 7.08
C PRO A 97 -0.36 -0.70 6.32
N ALA A 98 -1.50 -0.90 6.98
CA ALA A 98 -2.74 -1.35 6.36
C ALA A 98 -3.34 -0.35 5.34
N LYS A 99 -2.93 0.93 5.37
CA LYS A 99 -3.32 1.93 4.36
C LYS A 99 -2.55 1.78 3.05
N PHE A 100 -1.54 0.93 3.01
CA PHE A 100 -0.68 0.76 1.85
C PHE A 100 -0.85 -0.64 1.30
N ALA A 101 -0.70 -0.77 0.00
CA ALA A 101 -0.69 -2.06 -0.66
C ALA A 101 0.44 -2.13 -1.68
N LEU A 102 1.07 -3.30 -1.75
CA LEU A 102 2.05 -3.61 -2.77
C LEU A 102 1.32 -4.19 -3.98
N TYR A 103 1.56 -3.60 -5.14
CA TYR A 103 1.02 -4.04 -6.41
C TYR A 103 2.11 -4.69 -7.25
N LYS A 104 1.74 -5.75 -7.97
CA LYS A 104 2.51 -6.23 -9.12
C LYS A 104 1.99 -5.59 -10.39
N ARG A 105 2.89 -5.12 -11.24
CA ARG A 105 2.59 -4.61 -12.58
C ARG A 105 3.28 -5.49 -13.61
N CYS A 106 2.50 -6.09 -14.50
CA CYS A 106 2.98 -7.02 -15.53
C CYS A 106 2.50 -6.57 -16.91
N HIS A 107 3.34 -6.76 -17.94
CA HIS A 107 2.97 -6.51 -19.32
C HIS A 107 2.47 -7.81 -19.97
N LYS A 108 1.26 -7.78 -20.52
CA LYS A 108 0.69 -8.89 -21.31
C LYS A 108 -0.04 -8.30 -22.53
N GLU A 109 0.30 -8.77 -23.73
CA GLU A 109 -0.39 -8.40 -24.98
C GLU A 109 -0.51 -6.87 -25.20
N ASP A 110 0.59 -6.14 -24.96
CA ASP A 110 0.67 -4.66 -25.08
C ASP A 110 -0.18 -3.87 -24.05
N GLN A 111 -0.80 -4.55 -23.08
CA GLN A 111 -1.49 -3.93 -21.95
C GLN A 111 -0.73 -4.13 -20.63
N VAL A 112 -0.81 -3.09 -19.78
CA VAL A 112 -0.19 -3.08 -18.45
C VAL A 112 -1.24 -3.47 -17.40
N TYR A 113 -1.10 -4.67 -16.85
CA TYR A 113 -1.97 -5.15 -15.77
C TYR A 113 -1.36 -4.82 -14.42
N THR A 114 -2.15 -4.25 -13.52
CA THR A 114 -1.75 -3.98 -12.13
C THR A 114 -2.66 -4.73 -11.18
N CYS A 115 -2.09 -5.56 -10.30
CA CYS A 115 -2.84 -6.37 -9.34
C CYS A 115 -2.30 -6.17 -7.92
N LYS A 116 -3.21 -6.02 -6.95
CA LYS A 116 -2.86 -5.99 -5.52
C LYS A 116 -2.31 -7.35 -5.11
N LEU A 117 -1.19 -7.35 -4.39
CA LEU A 117 -0.66 -8.55 -3.76
C LEU A 117 -1.31 -8.75 -2.39
N SER A 118 -1.53 -10.00 -2.01
CA SER A 118 -1.96 -10.37 -0.67
C SER A 118 -0.80 -10.23 0.31
N ASP A 119 -1.10 -9.80 1.53
CA ASP A 119 -0.14 -9.63 2.63
C ASP A 119 0.74 -10.86 2.90
N ARG A 120 0.23 -12.06 2.61
CA ARG A 120 0.91 -13.35 2.85
C ARG A 120 1.74 -13.84 1.67
N GLU A 121 1.65 -13.19 0.50
CA GLU A 121 2.47 -13.56 -0.65
C GLU A 121 3.95 -13.21 -0.42
N HIS A 122 4.82 -13.84 -1.20
CA HIS A 122 6.28 -13.68 -1.12
C HIS A 122 6.81 -12.95 -2.37
N PRO A 123 7.14 -11.64 -2.28
CA PRO A 123 7.55 -10.85 -3.45
C PRO A 123 8.81 -11.39 -4.15
N LEU A 124 9.76 -11.95 -3.39
CA LEU A 124 10.98 -12.50 -3.97
C LEU A 124 10.70 -13.75 -4.82
N TYR A 125 9.75 -14.58 -4.41
CA TYR A 125 9.32 -15.73 -5.20
C TYR A 125 8.67 -15.29 -6.51
N LEU A 126 7.78 -14.29 -6.46
CA LEU A 126 7.16 -13.72 -7.66
C LEU A 126 8.22 -13.18 -8.63
N ARG A 127 9.26 -12.51 -8.10
CA ARG A 127 10.42 -12.04 -8.88
C ARG A 127 11.19 -13.20 -9.51
N LEU A 128 11.44 -14.27 -8.76
CA LEU A 128 12.16 -15.44 -9.26
C LEU A 128 11.41 -16.10 -10.44
N VAL A 129 10.08 -16.22 -10.34
CA VAL A 129 9.23 -16.83 -11.37
C VAL A 129 9.10 -15.94 -12.61
N ALA A 130 8.98 -14.62 -12.43
CA ALA A 130 8.87 -13.67 -13.54
C ALA A 130 10.22 -13.35 -14.21
N GLY A 131 11.34 -13.63 -13.55
CA GLY A 131 12.66 -13.30 -14.07
C GLY A 131 13.14 -11.88 -13.75
N PRO A 132 14.37 -11.53 -14.17
CA PRO A 132 15.04 -10.31 -13.75
C PRO A 132 14.58 -9.04 -14.48
N ARG A 133 13.81 -9.18 -15.56
CA ARG A 133 13.35 -8.05 -16.37
C ARG A 133 12.23 -7.28 -15.67
N THR A 134 12.44 -5.98 -15.46
CA THR A 134 11.45 -5.08 -14.85
C THR A 134 10.20 -4.90 -15.74
N GLU A 135 10.34 -5.08 -17.06
CA GLU A 135 9.24 -5.05 -18.03
C GLU A 135 8.24 -6.19 -17.79
N MET A 136 8.73 -7.37 -17.37
CA MET A 136 7.88 -8.53 -17.16
C MET A 136 7.12 -8.44 -15.83
N LEU A 137 7.76 -7.88 -14.82
CA LEU A 137 7.19 -7.65 -13.50
C LEU A 137 7.85 -6.41 -12.87
N SER A 138 7.05 -5.48 -12.38
CA SER A 138 7.49 -4.39 -11.52
C SER A 138 6.63 -4.34 -10.27
N PHE A 139 7.21 -3.87 -9.16
CA PHE A 139 6.50 -3.72 -7.90
C PHE A 139 6.26 -2.25 -7.61
N VAL A 140 5.05 -1.92 -7.18
CA VAL A 140 4.66 -0.54 -6.90
C VAL A 140 3.97 -0.50 -5.55
N LEU A 141 4.48 0.30 -4.62
CA LEU A 141 3.82 0.58 -3.36
C LEU A 141 2.92 1.80 -3.56
N ARG A 142 1.62 1.61 -3.30
CA ARG A 142 0.62 2.68 -3.37
C ARG A 142 -0.14 2.77 -2.07
N GLU A 143 -0.66 3.95 -1.80
CA GLU A 143 -1.76 4.10 -0.86
C GLU A 143 -3.00 3.43 -1.42
N HIS A 144 -3.51 2.47 -0.66
CA HIS A 144 -4.78 1.86 -0.92
C HIS A 144 -5.79 2.55 0.00
N GLU A 145 -6.35 3.66 -0.48
CA GLU A 145 -7.58 4.20 0.08
C GLU A 145 -8.69 3.21 -0.30
N THR A 146 -8.79 2.11 0.43
CA THR A 146 -9.76 1.06 0.12
C THR A 146 -11.20 1.56 0.21
N GLY A 147 -11.47 2.69 0.87
CA GLY A 147 -12.80 3.02 1.36
C GLY A 147 -13.32 2.03 2.42
N GLU A 148 -12.80 0.79 2.43
CA GLU A 148 -12.94 -0.19 3.50
C GLU A 148 -12.14 0.26 4.71
N VAL A 149 -12.87 0.78 5.69
CA VAL A 149 -12.38 1.01 7.04
C VAL A 149 -11.96 -0.34 7.63
N MET A 150 -10.71 -0.45 8.09
CA MET A 150 -10.21 -1.63 8.81
C MET A 150 -10.86 -1.69 10.20
N TRP A 151 -12.11 -2.17 10.26
CA TRP A 151 -12.92 -2.19 11.49
C TRP A 151 -12.25 -2.95 12.64
N GLU A 152 -11.42 -3.96 12.33
CA GLU A 152 -10.65 -4.72 13.32
C GLU A 152 -9.60 -3.90 14.09
N ALA A 153 -9.21 -2.73 13.57
CA ALA A 153 -8.24 -1.83 14.21
C ALA A 153 -8.84 -0.93 15.29
N PHE A 154 -10.18 -0.90 15.42
CA PHE A 154 -10.89 -0.08 16.39
C PHE A 154 -11.32 -0.92 17.59
N SER A 155 -11.33 -0.30 18.76
CA SER A 155 -11.87 -0.92 19.97
C SER A 155 -13.39 -1.11 19.88
N ILE A 156 -13.93 -2.05 20.65
CA ILE A 156 -15.38 -2.31 20.70
C ILE A 156 -16.20 -1.03 20.99
N PRO A 157 -15.80 -0.15 21.94
CA PRO A 157 -16.50 1.12 22.17
C PRO A 157 -16.48 2.07 20.97
N GLU A 158 -15.39 2.12 20.21
CA GLU A 158 -15.30 2.96 19.00
C GLU A 158 -16.23 2.42 17.90
N LEU A 159 -16.25 1.10 17.70
CA LEU A 159 -17.18 0.44 16.77
C LEU A 159 -18.64 0.71 17.12
N GLN A 160 -19.00 0.63 18.41
CA GLN A 160 -20.35 0.98 18.87
C GLN A 160 -20.70 2.44 18.62
N ASN A 161 -19.73 3.35 18.76
CA ASN A 161 -19.94 4.76 18.45
C ASN A 161 -20.17 4.99 16.95
N PHE A 162 -19.42 4.30 16.07
CA PHE A 162 -19.64 4.38 14.63
C PHE A 162 -21.04 3.90 14.24
N LEU A 163 -21.51 2.77 14.79
CA LEU A 163 -22.87 2.30 14.57
C LEU A 163 -23.92 3.34 14.98
N ARG A 164 -23.77 3.95 16.15
CA ARG A 164 -24.68 4.99 16.64
C ARG A 164 -24.70 6.23 15.75
N ILE A 165 -23.56 6.63 15.18
CA ILE A 165 -23.48 7.75 14.24
C ILE A 165 -24.22 7.41 12.95
N LEU A 166 -23.99 6.22 12.40
CA LEU A 166 -24.64 5.75 11.18
C LEU A 166 -26.17 5.66 11.34
N ASP A 167 -26.66 5.11 12.45
CA ASP A 167 -28.11 5.05 12.74
C ASP A 167 -28.74 6.44 12.76
N LYS A 168 -28.02 7.41 13.33
CA LYS A 168 -28.50 8.80 13.39
C LYS A 168 -28.56 9.42 12.00
N GLU A 169 -27.50 9.26 11.20
CA GLU A 169 -27.45 9.78 9.83
C GLU A 169 -28.52 9.14 8.94
N GLU A 170 -28.72 7.83 9.04
CA GLU A 170 -29.75 7.12 8.30
C GLU A 170 -31.15 7.68 8.63
N ASN A 171 -31.46 7.83 9.91
CA ASN A 171 -32.75 8.37 10.32
C ASN A 171 -32.94 9.81 9.83
N GLU A 172 -31.90 10.66 9.87
CA GLU A 172 -31.97 12.02 9.33
C GLU A 172 -32.26 12.02 7.81
N GLN A 173 -31.57 11.18 7.04
CA GLN A 173 -31.81 11.04 5.60
C GLN A 173 -33.23 10.54 5.29
N LEU A 174 -33.72 9.58 6.07
CA LEU A 174 -35.07 9.03 5.92
C LEU A 174 -36.12 10.12 6.17
N GLN A 175 -35.94 10.97 7.17
CA GLN A 175 -36.84 12.11 7.42
C GLN A 175 -36.81 13.14 6.29
N ILE A 176 -35.63 13.45 5.74
CA ILE A 176 -35.50 14.35 4.58
C ILE A 176 -36.25 13.77 3.38
N LEU A 177 -36.07 12.48 3.10
CA LEU A 177 -36.72 11.81 1.99
C LEU A 177 -38.24 11.79 2.15
N LYS A 178 -38.75 11.48 3.35
CA LYS A 178 -40.18 11.52 3.67
C LYS A 178 -40.78 12.90 3.44
N LYS A 179 -40.12 13.97 3.91
CA LYS A 179 -40.56 15.35 3.70
C LYS A 179 -40.60 15.71 2.22
N ARG A 180 -39.59 15.30 1.46
CA ARG A 180 -39.52 15.56 0.01
C ARG A 180 -40.63 14.84 -0.75
N TYR A 181 -40.91 13.58 -0.39
CA TYR A 181 -42.02 12.82 -0.96
C TYR A 181 -43.38 13.42 -0.62
N ALA A 182 -43.59 13.82 0.64
CA ALA A 182 -44.83 14.48 1.06
C ALA A 182 -45.06 15.78 0.27
N ALA A 183 -44.07 16.66 0.22
CA ALA A 183 -44.16 17.91 -0.53
C ALA A 183 -44.38 17.71 -2.04
N TYR A 184 -43.82 16.64 -2.62
CA TYR A 184 -44.03 16.31 -4.03
C TYR A 184 -45.45 15.77 -4.29
N ARG A 185 -45.96 14.94 -3.38
CA ARG A 185 -47.33 14.42 -3.43
C ARG A 185 -48.36 15.54 -3.29
N ASP A 186 -48.16 16.46 -2.36
CA ASP A 186 -49.09 17.58 -2.13
C ASP A 186 -49.18 18.48 -3.39
N LYS A 187 -48.05 18.72 -4.08
CA LYS A 187 -48.02 19.43 -5.37
C LYS A 187 -48.73 18.70 -6.51
N LEU A 188 -48.71 17.37 -6.51
CA LEU A 188 -49.43 16.56 -7.48
C LEU A 188 -50.95 16.61 -7.23
N GLU A 189 -51.36 16.63 -5.97
CA GLU A 189 -52.77 16.77 -5.58
C GLU A 189 -53.31 18.18 -5.89
N GLU A 190 -52.50 19.24 -5.75
CA GLU A 190 -52.89 20.61 -6.15
C GLU A 190 -53.02 20.80 -7.67
N ALA A 191 -52.39 19.93 -8.48
CA ALA A 191 -52.40 20.00 -9.94
C ALA A 191 -53.50 19.14 -10.60
N LEU A 192 -54.30 18.42 -9.79
CA LEU A 192 -55.48 17.66 -10.21
C LEU A 192 -56.77 18.49 -10.03
#